data_AF-A0A6G8PY76-F1
#
_entry.id   AF-A0A6G8PY76-F1
#
_cell.length_a   1.000
_cell.length_b   1.000
_cell.length_c   1.000
_cell.angle_alpha   90.00
_cell.angle_beta   90.00
_cell.angle_gamma   90.00
#
_symmetry.space_group_name_H-M   'P 1'
#
loop_
_entity.id
_entity.type
_entity.pdbx_description
1 polymer ?
#
loop_
_entity_poly.entity_id
_entity_poly.type
_entity_poly.pdbx_seq_one_letter_code
_entity_poly.pdbx_strand_id
1 'polypeptide(L)'
;MRVRGARLAVPCALAVVGVALWGYFVLPVPWESLPDGSRDYDAYREQILLRLTWFVTPPVAVLALLGLVLAARRPDAPRVLLLCAVLSFGVLYTTVPNVAPDLPWATRRFVPAVFPGVALLAGFAVVEAGRVLRRLWSPRAGLALSGVLAAVALAWTVNAALPVLAFRELEGAVAAFDRVERAVPESRVLFVEVPDGTDRSASTFEYLYGRPVLPYSRDRFRQEVDELRRAGLLEDAAYMTLDGGPAPLISGLRFRSAGTSEVSLPILSPVEKELPRKKETLNISYRLFTIEESGAGRTTSSRDYD
;
A
#
# COMPACT_ATOMS: atom_id res chain seq x y z
N MET A 1 15.98 -38.69 7.61
CA MET A 1 15.33 -38.73 8.93
C MET A 1 13.81 -38.78 8.76
N ARG A 2 13.12 -39.80 9.28
CA ARG A 2 11.64 -39.80 9.33
C ARG A 2 11.20 -38.85 10.44
N VAL A 3 10.40 -37.84 10.10
CA VAL A 3 9.87 -36.89 11.06
C VAL A 3 8.85 -37.58 11.98
N ARG A 4 9.09 -37.57 13.30
CA ARG A 4 8.09 -37.98 14.30
C ARG A 4 6.90 -37.00 14.18
N GLY A 5 5.71 -37.49 13.83
CA GLY A 5 4.53 -36.64 13.60
C GLY A 5 3.89 -36.74 12.21
N ALA A 6 4.43 -37.58 11.31
CA ALA A 6 3.86 -37.77 9.97
C ALA A 6 2.36 -38.13 9.95
N ARG A 7 1.85 -38.77 11.02
CA ARG A 7 0.43 -39.12 11.16
C ARG A 7 -0.48 -37.90 11.35
N LEU A 8 0.02 -36.81 11.94
CA LEU A 8 -0.73 -35.58 12.20
C LEU A 8 -0.59 -34.55 11.08
N ALA A 9 0.46 -34.65 10.25
CA ALA A 9 0.73 -33.68 9.19
C ALA A 9 -0.45 -33.50 8.21
N VAL A 10 -1.04 -34.60 7.75
CA VAL A 10 -2.20 -34.56 6.82
C VAL A 10 -3.45 -33.98 7.49
N PRO A 11 -3.88 -34.45 8.68
CA PRO A 11 -4.96 -33.79 9.43
C PRO A 11 -4.74 -32.29 9.64
N CYS A 12 -3.53 -31.86 10.03
CA CYS A 12 -3.22 -30.43 10.20
C CYS A 12 -3.34 -29.67 8.88
N ALA A 13 -2.81 -30.21 7.77
CA ALA A 13 -2.94 -29.58 6.46
C ALA A 13 -4.41 -29.48 6.02
N LEU A 14 -5.22 -30.51 6.25
CA LEU A 14 -6.67 -30.47 5.97
C LEU A 14 -7.39 -29.45 6.84
N ALA A 15 -7.02 -29.31 8.11
CA ALA A 15 -7.57 -28.28 8.98
C ALA A 15 -7.24 -26.87 8.45
N VAL A 16 -6.00 -26.63 8.03
CA VAL A 16 -5.61 -25.36 7.38
C VAL A 16 -6.42 -25.10 6.11
N VAL A 17 -6.60 -26.11 5.26
CA VAL A 17 -7.45 -25.99 4.06
C VAL A 17 -8.89 -25.67 4.44
N GLY A 18 -9.46 -26.34 5.45
CA GLY A 18 -10.81 -26.08 5.95
C GLY A 18 -10.97 -24.65 6.45
N VAL A 19 -10.02 -24.15 7.24
CA VAL A 19 -10.01 -22.75 7.72
C VAL A 19 -9.87 -21.77 6.56
N ALA A 20 -9.00 -22.05 5.58
CA ALA A 20 -8.83 -21.19 4.41
C ALA A 20 -10.10 -21.13 3.55
N LEU A 21 -10.76 -22.27 3.32
CA LEU A 21 -12.01 -22.32 2.57
C LEU A 21 -13.15 -21.63 3.34
N TRP A 22 -13.26 -21.85 4.64
CA TRP A 22 -14.23 -21.15 5.48
C TRP A 22 -14.00 -19.62 5.43
N GLY A 23 -12.75 -19.17 5.59
CA GLY A 23 -12.42 -17.76 5.51
C GLY A 23 -12.57 -17.15 4.10
N TYR A 24 -12.61 -17.98 3.05
CA TYR A 24 -12.87 -17.51 1.68
C TYR A 24 -14.37 -17.47 1.34
N PHE A 25 -15.16 -18.44 1.80
CA PHE A 25 -16.57 -18.57 1.42
C PHE A 25 -17.56 -18.02 2.45
N VAL A 26 -17.18 -17.96 3.73
CA VAL A 26 -18.10 -17.66 4.84
C VAL A 26 -17.76 -16.34 5.52
N LEU A 27 -16.47 -16.05 5.71
CA LEU A 27 -16.02 -14.85 6.40
C LEU A 27 -16.27 -13.53 5.63
N PRO A 28 -16.18 -13.46 4.29
CA PRO A 28 -16.33 -12.18 3.59
C PRO A 28 -17.71 -11.58 3.78
N VAL A 29 -17.76 -10.43 4.44
CA VAL A 29 -18.98 -9.63 4.62
C VAL A 29 -19.06 -8.59 3.51
N PRO A 30 -20.26 -8.31 2.95
CA PRO A 30 -20.45 -7.23 1.99
C PRO A 30 -20.02 -5.89 2.57
N TRP A 31 -19.24 -5.14 1.80
CA TRP A 31 -18.75 -3.82 2.16
C TRP A 31 -19.84 -2.88 2.68
N GLU A 32 -21.00 -2.93 2.03
CA GLU A 32 -22.17 -2.08 2.31
C GLU A 32 -22.76 -2.31 3.70
N SER A 33 -22.46 -3.44 4.33
CA SER A 33 -23.03 -3.82 5.63
C SER A 33 -22.17 -3.46 6.84
N LEU A 34 -21.00 -2.85 6.62
CA LEU A 34 -20.07 -2.48 7.71
C LEU A 34 -20.36 -1.08 8.29
N PRO A 35 -19.96 -0.80 9.54
CA PRO A 35 -20.18 0.50 10.17
C PRO A 35 -19.35 1.63 9.52
N ASP A 36 -19.97 2.79 9.30
CA ASP A 36 -19.28 4.00 8.82
C ASP A 36 -18.11 4.37 9.76
N GLY A 37 -16.92 4.60 9.18
CA GLY A 37 -15.69 4.95 9.92
C GLY A 37 -14.77 3.78 10.29
N SER A 38 -15.26 2.53 10.29
CA SER A 38 -14.41 1.32 10.41
C SER A 38 -14.51 0.38 9.21
N ARG A 39 -15.41 0.67 8.25
CA ARG A 39 -15.66 -0.13 7.03
C ARG A 39 -14.37 -0.64 6.41
N ASP A 40 -13.43 0.26 6.18
CA ASP A 40 -12.26 -0.06 5.39
C ASP A 40 -11.35 -1.07 6.13
N TYR A 41 -11.22 -0.94 7.46
CA TYR A 41 -10.43 -1.85 8.30
C TYR A 41 -11.12 -3.21 8.52
N ASP A 42 -12.42 -3.19 8.79
CA ASP A 42 -13.20 -4.40 9.09
C ASP A 42 -13.41 -5.23 7.82
N ALA A 43 -13.71 -4.58 6.69
CA ALA A 43 -13.81 -5.23 5.40
C ALA A 43 -12.52 -5.92 5.02
N TYR A 44 -11.37 -5.30 5.29
CA TYR A 44 -10.09 -5.91 5.00
C TYR A 44 -9.91 -7.23 5.76
N ARG A 45 -10.18 -7.23 7.07
CA ARG A 45 -10.08 -8.42 7.92
C ARG A 45 -10.94 -9.56 7.42
N GLU A 46 -12.16 -9.23 7.05
CA GLU A 46 -13.16 -10.21 6.66
C GLU A 46 -12.95 -10.72 5.22
N GLN A 47 -12.34 -9.89 4.36
CA GLN A 47 -12.11 -10.21 2.96
C GLN A 47 -10.66 -10.60 2.65
N ILE A 48 -9.77 -10.73 3.65
CA ILE A 48 -8.32 -10.89 3.42
C ILE A 48 -7.97 -12.07 2.50
N LEU A 49 -8.64 -13.22 2.67
CA LEU A 49 -8.41 -14.39 1.82
C LEU A 49 -8.98 -14.21 0.42
N LEU A 50 -10.11 -13.53 0.28
CA LEU A 50 -10.66 -13.15 -1.02
C LEU A 50 -9.68 -12.22 -1.76
N ARG A 51 -9.20 -11.17 -1.09
CA ARG A 51 -8.23 -10.20 -1.63
C ARG A 51 -6.90 -10.86 -1.99
N LEU A 52 -6.41 -11.81 -1.19
CA LEU A 52 -5.22 -12.61 -1.53
C LEU A 52 -5.38 -13.27 -2.91
N THR A 53 -6.55 -13.84 -3.20
CA THR A 53 -6.80 -14.50 -4.49
C THR A 53 -6.83 -13.56 -5.69
N TRP A 54 -6.99 -12.24 -5.50
CA TRP A 54 -6.82 -11.29 -6.61
C TRP A 54 -5.37 -11.27 -7.12
N PHE A 55 -4.41 -11.45 -6.21
CA PHE A 55 -2.99 -11.44 -6.56
C PHE A 55 -2.48 -12.81 -6.96
N VAL A 56 -2.77 -13.85 -6.17
CA VAL A 56 -2.28 -15.20 -6.49
C VAL A 56 -3.11 -15.87 -7.56
N THR A 57 -4.35 -15.42 -7.80
CA THR A 57 -5.37 -16.01 -8.69
C THR A 57 -6.06 -17.25 -8.09
N PRO A 58 -7.38 -17.47 -8.34
CA PRO A 58 -8.08 -18.65 -7.82
C PRO A 58 -7.46 -20.00 -8.26
N PRO A 59 -7.01 -20.20 -9.52
CA PRO A 59 -6.38 -21.47 -9.91
C PRO A 59 -5.12 -21.80 -9.12
N VAL A 60 -4.25 -20.81 -8.91
CA VAL A 60 -3.02 -20.99 -8.12
C VAL A 60 -3.36 -21.21 -6.65
N ALA A 61 -4.35 -20.52 -6.10
CA ALA A 61 -4.79 -20.73 -4.71
C ALA A 61 -5.27 -22.18 -4.50
N VAL A 62 -6.11 -22.70 -5.39
CA VAL A 62 -6.57 -24.10 -5.35
C VAL A 62 -5.40 -25.07 -5.45
N LEU A 63 -4.50 -24.86 -6.42
CA LEU A 63 -3.29 -25.68 -6.57
C LEU A 63 -2.40 -25.60 -5.33
N ALA A 64 -2.27 -24.46 -4.68
CA ALA A 64 -1.46 -24.30 -3.47
C ALA A 64 -2.06 -25.06 -2.28
N LEU A 65 -3.38 -25.02 -2.10
CA LEU A 65 -4.07 -25.82 -1.07
C LEU A 65 -3.90 -27.32 -1.31
N LEU A 66 -4.01 -27.77 -2.57
CA LEU A 66 -3.72 -29.16 -2.94
C LEU A 66 -2.24 -29.51 -2.68
N GLY A 67 -1.33 -28.60 -3.03
CA GLY A 67 0.11 -28.73 -2.80
C GLY A 67 0.46 -28.88 -1.33
N LEU A 68 -0.20 -28.11 -0.46
CA LEU A 68 -0.07 -28.20 0.99
C LEU A 68 -0.42 -29.61 1.50
N VAL A 69 -1.58 -30.14 1.09
CA VAL A 69 -2.02 -31.49 1.49
C VAL A 69 -1.08 -32.57 0.93
N LEU A 70 -0.66 -32.44 -0.33
CA LEU A 70 0.27 -33.39 -0.95
C LEU A 70 1.64 -33.36 -0.29
N ALA A 71 2.16 -32.19 0.07
CA ALA A 71 3.43 -32.04 0.77
C ALA A 71 3.37 -32.67 2.17
N ALA A 72 2.24 -32.49 2.86
CA ALA A 72 1.99 -33.07 4.17
C ALA A 72 1.88 -34.61 4.17
N ARG A 73 1.51 -35.25 3.04
CA ARG A 73 1.47 -36.72 2.91
C ARG A 73 2.85 -37.37 2.94
N ARG A 74 3.91 -36.64 2.57
CA ARG A 74 5.29 -37.14 2.54
C ARG A 74 6.23 -36.16 3.24
N PRO A 75 6.10 -35.99 4.57
CA PRO A 75 6.87 -34.99 5.31
C PRO A 75 8.34 -35.41 5.39
N ASP A 76 9.22 -34.53 4.94
CA ASP A 76 10.65 -34.55 5.23
C ASP A 76 11.04 -33.22 5.88
N ALA A 77 12.23 -33.15 6.48
CA ALA A 77 12.64 -31.94 7.22
C ALA A 77 12.60 -30.66 6.36
N PRO A 78 13.12 -30.64 5.11
CA PRO A 78 13.04 -29.47 4.26
C PRO A 78 11.59 -29.03 3.95
N ARG A 79 10.70 -29.97 3.60
CA ARG A 79 9.29 -29.65 3.35
C ARG A 79 8.62 -29.13 4.61
N VAL A 80 8.86 -29.75 5.76
CA VAL A 80 8.27 -29.30 7.03
C VAL A 80 8.72 -27.88 7.36
N LEU A 81 10.01 -27.57 7.20
CA LEU A 81 10.53 -26.21 7.41
C LEU A 81 9.88 -25.20 6.46
N LEU A 82 9.78 -25.54 5.17
CA LEU A 82 9.10 -24.69 4.19
C LEU A 82 7.63 -24.48 4.57
N LEU A 83 6.89 -25.54 4.90
CA LEU A 83 5.49 -25.46 5.31
C LEU A 83 5.32 -24.60 6.56
N CYS A 84 6.16 -24.80 7.59
CA CYS A 84 6.14 -23.98 8.80
C CYS A 84 6.41 -22.51 8.48
N ALA A 85 7.38 -22.20 7.61
CA ALA A 85 7.66 -20.83 7.20
C ALA A 85 6.46 -20.20 6.47
N VAL A 86 5.94 -20.88 5.44
CA VAL A 86 4.79 -20.39 4.64
C VAL A 86 3.56 -20.21 5.51
N LEU A 87 3.25 -21.16 6.41
CA LEU A 87 2.12 -21.07 7.31
C LEU A 87 2.31 -19.95 8.36
N SER A 88 3.50 -19.79 8.91
CA SER A 88 3.76 -18.73 9.91
C SER A 88 3.60 -17.34 9.28
N PHE A 89 4.20 -17.10 8.11
CA PHE A 89 4.03 -15.86 7.38
C PHE A 89 2.60 -15.69 6.85
N GLY A 90 1.94 -16.77 6.46
CA GLY A 90 0.54 -16.76 6.04
C GLY A 90 -0.39 -16.34 7.17
N VAL A 91 -0.19 -16.87 8.38
CA VAL A 91 -0.94 -16.45 9.59
C VAL A 91 -0.66 -14.99 9.91
N LEU A 92 0.59 -14.53 9.88
CA LEU A 92 0.91 -13.11 10.10
C LEU A 92 0.26 -12.21 9.04
N TYR A 93 0.25 -12.65 7.78
CA TYR A 93 -0.40 -11.93 6.69
C TYR A 93 -1.91 -11.80 6.90
N THR A 94 -2.59 -12.85 7.38
CA THR A 94 -4.05 -12.85 7.54
C THR A 94 -4.54 -12.26 8.86
N THR A 95 -3.73 -12.30 9.93
CA THR A 95 -4.18 -11.92 11.29
C THR A 95 -3.74 -10.52 11.72
N VAL A 96 -2.72 -9.94 11.08
CA VAL A 96 -2.14 -8.64 11.47
C VAL A 96 -2.34 -7.58 10.36
N PRO A 97 -3.58 -7.10 10.16
CA PRO A 97 -3.86 -5.98 9.27
C PRO A 97 -3.45 -4.69 9.97
N ASN A 98 -2.26 -4.16 9.66
CA ASN A 98 -1.82 -2.89 10.24
C ASN A 98 -1.83 -1.76 9.20
N VAL A 99 -2.22 -0.57 9.66
CA VAL A 99 -1.91 0.78 9.16
C VAL A 99 -2.81 1.39 8.08
N ALA A 100 -3.28 0.67 7.05
CA ALA A 100 -4.13 1.30 6.03
C ALA A 100 -5.07 0.29 5.35
N PRO A 101 -6.34 0.65 5.15
CA PRO A 101 -7.34 -0.28 4.65
C PRO A 101 -7.45 -0.35 3.12
N ASP A 102 -7.03 0.71 2.42
CA ASP A 102 -7.14 0.88 0.97
C ASP A 102 -6.27 -0.16 0.24
N LEU A 103 -5.05 -0.36 0.73
CA LEU A 103 -4.10 -1.38 0.30
C LEU A 103 -3.26 -1.75 1.50
N PRO A 104 -2.90 -3.04 1.70
CA PRO A 104 -2.23 -3.44 2.92
C PRO A 104 -0.74 -3.14 2.86
N TRP A 105 -0.44 -1.86 2.99
CA TRP A 105 0.91 -1.33 2.98
C TRP A 105 1.76 -1.95 4.11
N ALA A 106 1.16 -2.44 5.20
CA ALA A 106 1.90 -3.23 6.19
C ALA A 106 1.96 -4.73 5.90
N THR A 107 0.97 -5.36 5.24
CA THR A 107 1.10 -6.81 4.90
C THR A 107 1.93 -7.06 3.65
N ARG A 108 2.24 -6.02 2.85
CA ARG A 108 3.25 -6.06 1.78
C ARG A 108 4.60 -6.60 2.25
N ARG A 109 4.95 -6.44 3.53
CA ARG A 109 6.19 -6.98 4.10
C ARG A 109 6.21 -8.51 4.18
N PHE A 110 5.04 -9.14 4.20
CA PHE A 110 4.90 -10.60 4.20
C PHE A 110 4.67 -11.16 2.79
N VAL A 111 4.28 -10.33 1.81
CA VAL A 111 4.09 -10.73 0.40
C VAL A 111 5.33 -11.45 -0.17
N PRO A 112 6.58 -10.95 0.01
CA PRO A 112 7.79 -11.64 -0.45
C PRO A 112 7.99 -13.05 0.15
N ALA A 113 7.33 -13.39 1.26
CA ALA A 113 7.40 -14.72 1.86
C ALA A 113 6.19 -15.58 1.48
N VAL A 114 4.97 -15.05 1.61
CA VAL A 114 3.72 -15.78 1.40
C VAL A 114 3.53 -16.16 -0.06
N PHE A 115 3.75 -15.23 -1.00
CA PHE A 115 3.43 -15.47 -2.41
C PHE A 115 4.37 -16.50 -3.05
N PRO A 116 5.71 -16.44 -2.85
CA PRO A 116 6.58 -17.52 -3.31
C PRO A 116 6.24 -18.86 -2.67
N GLY A 117 5.86 -18.88 -1.39
CA GLY A 117 5.40 -20.08 -0.71
C GLY A 117 4.18 -20.72 -1.36
N VAL A 118 3.15 -19.90 -1.63
CA VAL A 118 1.93 -20.31 -2.34
C VAL A 118 2.25 -20.80 -3.75
N ALA A 119 3.09 -20.09 -4.50
CA ALA A 119 3.50 -20.48 -5.84
C ALA A 119 4.29 -21.81 -5.86
N LEU A 120 5.18 -22.03 -4.89
CA LEU A 120 5.90 -23.30 -4.74
C LEU A 120 4.97 -24.47 -4.44
N LEU A 121 3.98 -24.27 -3.58
CA LEU A 121 2.97 -25.29 -3.29
C LEU A 121 2.11 -25.59 -4.52
N ALA A 122 1.70 -24.55 -5.26
CA ALA A 122 0.96 -24.71 -6.50
C ALA A 122 1.77 -25.50 -7.53
N GLY A 123 3.04 -25.13 -7.75
CA GLY A 123 3.95 -25.86 -8.64
C GLY A 123 4.15 -27.32 -8.20
N PHE A 124 4.24 -27.58 -6.89
CA PHE A 124 4.32 -28.94 -6.36
C PHE A 124 3.07 -29.77 -6.69
N ALA A 125 1.87 -29.19 -6.56
CA ALA A 125 0.62 -29.85 -6.92
C ALA A 125 0.55 -30.19 -8.42
N VAL A 126 0.97 -29.26 -9.29
CA VAL A 126 1.05 -29.47 -10.74
C VAL A 126 1.93 -30.67 -11.07
N VAL A 127 3.12 -30.74 -10.48
CA VAL A 127 4.07 -31.84 -10.70
C VAL A 127 3.53 -33.18 -10.18
N GLU A 128 2.93 -33.23 -9.00
CA GLU A 128 2.34 -34.46 -8.48
C GLU A 128 1.14 -34.92 -9.32
N ALA A 129 0.28 -34.01 -9.79
CA ALA A 129 -0.83 -34.34 -10.68
C ALA A 129 -0.34 -34.99 -11.98
N GLY A 130 0.69 -34.41 -12.61
CA GLY A 130 1.34 -35.00 -13.78
C GLY A 130 1.98 -36.35 -13.50
N ARG A 131 2.61 -36.54 -12.34
CA ARG A 131 3.18 -37.84 -11.92
C ARG A 131 2.12 -38.91 -11.75
N VAL A 132 0.96 -38.57 -11.18
CA VAL A 132 -0.17 -39.50 -11.03
C VAL A 132 -0.71 -39.91 -12.39
N LEU A 133 -1.00 -38.94 -13.27
CA LEU A 133 -1.52 -39.24 -14.59
C LEU A 133 -0.51 -40.01 -15.46
N ARG A 134 0.79 -39.72 -15.31
CA ARG A 134 1.87 -40.50 -15.94
C ARG A 134 1.82 -41.98 -15.56
N ARG A 135 1.57 -42.28 -14.28
CA ARG A 135 1.51 -43.66 -13.77
C ARG A 135 0.26 -44.39 -14.23
N LEU A 136 -0.86 -43.67 -14.35
CA LEU A 136 -2.14 -44.27 -14.71
C LEU A 136 -2.25 -44.50 -16.22
N TRP A 137 -1.81 -43.54 -17.05
CA TRP A 137 -2.10 -43.53 -18.49
C TRP A 137 -0.84 -43.58 -19.35
N SER A 138 -0.09 -42.48 -19.43
CA SER A 138 1.16 -42.43 -20.22
C SER A 138 2.07 -41.25 -19.82
N PRO A 139 3.38 -41.32 -20.09
CA PRO A 139 4.31 -40.20 -19.88
C PRO A 139 3.90 -38.91 -20.59
N ARG A 140 3.36 -39.01 -21.80
CA ARG A 140 2.88 -37.85 -22.57
C ARG A 140 1.67 -37.19 -21.92
N ALA A 141 0.72 -37.99 -21.40
CA ALA A 141 -0.45 -37.47 -20.71
C ALA A 141 -0.06 -36.69 -19.44
N GLY A 142 0.86 -37.23 -18.63
CA GLY A 142 1.36 -36.54 -17.43
C GLY A 142 2.09 -35.23 -17.72
N LEU A 143 2.90 -35.20 -18.79
CA LEU A 143 3.55 -33.97 -19.26
C LEU A 143 2.53 -32.94 -19.76
N ALA A 144 1.57 -33.37 -20.57
CA ALA A 144 0.50 -32.51 -21.09
C ALA A 144 -0.32 -31.88 -19.97
N LEU A 145 -0.75 -32.66 -18.97
CA LEU A 145 -1.49 -32.12 -17.83
C LEU A 145 -0.67 -31.09 -17.05
N SER A 146 0.60 -31.40 -16.76
CA SER A 146 1.47 -30.47 -16.03
C SER A 146 1.64 -29.17 -16.80
N GLY A 147 1.88 -29.27 -18.12
CA GLY A 147 2.01 -28.12 -19.01
C GLY A 147 0.75 -27.28 -19.07
N VAL A 148 -0.43 -27.91 -19.20
CA VAL A 148 -1.72 -27.21 -19.22
C VAL A 148 -1.99 -26.49 -17.91
N LEU A 149 -1.82 -27.15 -16.76
CA LEU A 149 -2.05 -26.51 -15.46
C LEU A 149 -1.09 -25.34 -15.22
N ALA A 150 0.19 -25.50 -15.57
CA ALA A 150 1.17 -24.42 -15.49
C ALA A 150 0.83 -23.26 -16.44
N ALA A 151 0.42 -23.55 -17.67
CA ALA A 151 0.02 -22.54 -18.65
C ALA A 151 -1.23 -21.76 -18.20
N VAL A 152 -2.24 -22.44 -17.64
CA VAL A 152 -3.44 -21.78 -17.11
C VAL A 152 -3.10 -20.87 -15.93
N ALA A 153 -2.30 -21.35 -14.98
CA ALA A 153 -1.85 -20.56 -13.84
C ALA A 153 -1.06 -19.32 -14.28
N LEU A 154 -0.14 -19.48 -15.24
CA LEU A 154 0.65 -18.39 -15.78
C LEU A 154 -0.21 -17.40 -16.56
N ALA A 155 -1.08 -17.88 -17.45
CA ALA A 155 -1.95 -17.03 -18.26
C ALA A 155 -2.86 -16.16 -17.39
N TRP A 156 -3.42 -16.72 -16.30
CA TRP A 156 -4.22 -15.92 -15.38
C TRP A 156 -3.38 -14.89 -14.63
N THR A 157 -2.19 -15.27 -14.16
CA THR A 157 -1.26 -14.35 -13.50
C THR A 157 -0.90 -13.17 -14.40
N VAL A 158 -0.58 -13.45 -15.67
CA VAL A 158 -0.28 -12.41 -16.67
C VAL A 158 -1.50 -11.52 -16.89
N ASN A 159 -2.69 -12.10 -17.07
CA ASN A 159 -3.93 -11.33 -17.23
C ASN A 159 -4.24 -10.43 -16.02
N ALA A 160 -3.96 -10.89 -14.80
CA ALA A 160 -4.14 -10.11 -13.59
C ALA A 160 -3.11 -8.98 -13.45
N ALA A 161 -1.86 -9.22 -13.86
CA ALA A 161 -0.77 -8.25 -13.79
C ALA A 161 -0.76 -7.24 -14.95
N LEU A 162 -1.39 -7.56 -16.08
CA LEU A 162 -1.31 -6.77 -17.31
C LEU A 162 -1.70 -5.29 -17.14
N PRO A 163 -2.79 -4.93 -16.41
CA PRO A 163 -3.15 -3.52 -16.21
C PRO A 163 -2.07 -2.72 -15.48
N VAL A 164 -1.31 -3.38 -14.60
CA VAL A 164 -0.24 -2.76 -13.80
C VAL A 164 1.07 -2.72 -14.59
N LEU A 165 1.42 -3.81 -15.26
CA LEU A 165 2.67 -3.90 -16.04
C LEU A 165 2.74 -2.90 -17.19
N ALA A 166 1.59 -2.59 -17.79
CA ALA A 166 1.49 -1.64 -18.90
C ALA A 166 1.24 -0.19 -18.45
N PHE A 167 1.17 0.07 -17.15
CA PHE A 167 0.85 1.39 -16.60
C PHE A 167 2.02 2.00 -15.85
N ARG A 168 2.39 3.22 -16.24
CA ARG A 168 3.36 4.02 -15.52
C ARG A 168 2.63 4.99 -14.60
N GLU A 169 2.52 4.60 -13.34
CA GLU A 169 1.93 5.44 -12.31
C GLU A 169 2.73 6.73 -12.11
N LEU A 170 2.01 7.84 -11.97
CA LEU A 170 2.57 9.20 -11.83
C LEU A 170 3.47 9.61 -13.01
N GLU A 171 3.16 9.15 -14.23
CA GLU A 171 3.85 9.61 -15.43
C GLU A 171 3.81 11.13 -15.55
N GLY A 172 4.98 11.74 -15.77
CA GLY A 172 5.14 13.20 -15.84
C GLY A 172 5.25 13.90 -14.48
N ALA A 173 5.28 13.16 -13.36
CA ALA A 173 5.36 13.74 -12.02
C ALA A 173 6.51 14.74 -11.84
N VAL A 174 7.74 14.38 -12.21
CA VAL A 174 8.91 15.26 -12.05
C VAL A 174 8.66 16.61 -12.72
N ALA A 175 8.23 16.61 -13.99
CA ALA A 175 7.95 17.85 -14.71
C ALA A 175 6.75 18.62 -14.13
N ALA A 176 5.80 17.93 -13.51
CA ALA A 176 4.68 18.56 -12.83
C ALA A 176 5.11 19.24 -11.52
N PHE A 177 5.87 18.52 -10.68
CA PHE A 177 6.44 19.06 -9.45
C PHE A 177 7.45 20.17 -9.72
N ASP A 178 8.22 20.13 -10.82
CA ASP A 178 9.13 21.22 -11.20
C ASP A 178 8.37 22.53 -11.44
N ARG A 179 7.13 22.46 -11.94
CA ARG A 179 6.28 23.65 -12.12
C ARG A 179 5.78 24.18 -10.79
N VAL A 180 5.45 23.29 -9.85
CA VAL A 180 5.05 23.69 -8.50
C VAL A 180 6.24 24.34 -7.80
N GLU A 181 7.40 23.69 -7.81
CA GLU A 181 8.65 24.15 -7.21
C GLU A 181 9.06 25.54 -7.70
N ARG A 182 9.00 25.79 -9.01
CA ARG A 182 9.28 27.12 -9.59
C ARG A 182 8.30 28.21 -9.13
N ALA A 183 7.10 27.84 -8.69
CA ALA A 183 6.14 28.78 -8.12
C ALA A 183 6.32 28.96 -6.60
N VAL A 184 7.04 28.06 -5.92
CA VAL A 184 7.29 28.17 -4.48
C VAL A 184 8.22 29.36 -4.24
N PRO A 185 7.81 30.34 -3.42
CA PRO A 185 8.67 31.49 -3.12
C PRO A 185 9.98 31.07 -2.45
N GLU A 186 11.03 31.86 -2.64
CA GLU A 186 12.25 31.73 -1.84
C GLU A 186 11.87 31.88 -0.36
N SER A 187 12.21 30.86 0.42
CA SER A 187 11.81 30.75 1.82
C SER A 187 12.81 29.89 2.58
N ARG A 188 13.02 30.21 3.85
CA ARG A 188 13.89 29.46 4.75
C ARG A 188 13.24 28.17 5.22
N VAL A 189 11.91 28.14 5.32
CA VAL A 189 11.12 26.97 5.70
C VAL A 189 9.84 26.95 4.85
N LEU A 190 9.49 25.78 4.34
CA LEU A 190 8.25 25.55 3.62
C LEU A 190 7.33 24.65 4.43
N PHE A 191 6.26 25.22 4.97
CA PHE A 191 5.20 24.46 5.62
C PHE A 191 4.31 23.84 4.55
N VAL A 192 4.24 22.51 4.49
CA VAL A 192 3.40 21.79 3.53
C VAL A 192 2.25 21.15 4.29
N GLU A 193 1.02 21.46 3.87
CA GLU A 193 -0.17 20.90 4.49
C GLU A 193 -0.25 19.40 4.21
N VAL A 194 -0.41 18.58 5.25
CA VAL A 194 -0.55 17.13 5.15
C VAL A 194 -1.89 16.73 5.75
N PRO A 195 -2.97 16.76 4.96
CA PRO A 195 -4.28 16.32 5.42
C PRO A 195 -4.22 14.83 5.82
N ASP A 196 -4.83 14.51 6.96
CA ASP A 196 -4.94 13.14 7.49
C ASP A 196 -3.61 12.41 7.69
N GLY A 197 -2.51 13.15 7.87
CA GLY A 197 -1.18 12.59 8.13
C GLY A 197 -0.56 11.81 6.96
N THR A 198 -1.18 11.86 5.77
CA THR A 198 -0.69 11.15 4.58
C THR A 198 0.15 12.09 3.73
N ASP A 199 1.46 11.94 3.81
CA ASP A 199 2.37 12.75 3.00
C ASP A 199 2.27 12.37 1.51
N ARG A 200 1.80 13.33 0.70
CA ARG A 200 1.73 13.21 -0.77
C ARG A 200 2.79 14.03 -1.49
N SER A 201 3.37 15.04 -0.83
CA SER A 201 4.14 16.08 -1.50
C SER A 201 5.32 16.61 -0.69
N ALA A 202 5.25 16.59 0.65
CA ALA A 202 6.27 17.19 1.52
C ALA A 202 7.63 16.48 1.32
N SER A 203 7.66 15.15 1.38
CA SER A 203 8.86 14.35 1.08
C SER A 203 9.41 14.63 -0.32
N THR A 204 8.54 14.84 -1.32
CA THR A 204 8.99 15.15 -2.67
C THR A 204 9.79 16.46 -2.69
N PHE A 205 9.29 17.51 -2.04
CA PHE A 205 10.01 18.80 -2.00
C PHE A 205 11.30 18.75 -1.18
N GLU A 206 11.31 17.99 -0.08
CA GLU A 206 12.50 17.78 0.73
C GLU A 206 13.59 17.01 -0.04
N TYR A 207 13.27 15.83 -0.57
CA TYR A 207 14.27 14.95 -1.17
C TYR A 207 14.65 15.30 -2.61
N LEU A 208 13.69 15.77 -3.42
CA LEU A 208 13.96 16.06 -4.84
C LEU A 208 14.55 17.45 -5.05
N TYR A 209 14.11 18.44 -4.25
CA TYR A 209 14.53 19.84 -4.41
C TYR A 209 15.37 20.37 -3.25
N GLY A 210 15.61 19.56 -2.21
CA GLY A 210 16.44 19.95 -1.08
C GLY A 210 15.82 21.05 -0.23
N ARG A 211 14.49 21.22 -0.27
CA ARG A 211 13.82 22.25 0.53
C ARG A 211 13.73 21.86 2.00
N PRO A 212 13.95 22.79 2.93
CA PRO A 212 13.63 22.61 4.35
C PRO A 212 12.11 22.61 4.55
N VAL A 213 11.49 21.44 4.41
CA VAL A 213 10.04 21.26 4.48
C VAL A 213 9.63 20.85 5.89
N LEU A 214 8.54 21.44 6.40
CA LEU A 214 7.87 21.00 7.61
C LEU A 214 6.44 20.51 7.28
N PRO A 215 6.18 19.19 7.33
CA PRO A 215 4.83 18.66 7.11
C PRO A 215 3.94 18.97 8.31
N TYR A 216 2.80 19.63 8.08
CA TYR A 216 1.87 20.02 9.14
C TYR A 216 0.42 19.81 8.73
N SER A 217 -0.45 19.41 9.67
CA SER A 217 -1.89 19.58 9.46
C SER A 217 -2.29 21.02 9.77
N ARG A 218 -3.37 21.50 9.14
CA ARG A 218 -3.86 22.87 9.32
C ARG A 218 -4.14 23.21 10.79
N ASP A 219 -4.75 22.27 11.51
CA ASP A 219 -5.12 22.48 12.91
C ASP A 219 -3.90 22.46 13.83
N ARG A 220 -2.94 21.57 13.57
CA ARG A 220 -1.68 21.55 14.32
C ARG A 220 -0.89 22.84 14.10
N PHE A 221 -0.80 23.32 12.85
CA PHE A 221 -0.14 24.58 12.54
C PHE A 221 -0.77 25.76 13.29
N ARG A 222 -2.11 25.80 13.40
CA ARG A 222 -2.82 26.82 14.18
C ARG A 222 -2.52 26.73 15.68
N GLN A 223 -2.48 25.52 16.23
CA GLN A 223 -2.23 25.28 17.66
C GLN A 223 -0.79 25.63 18.06
N GLU A 224 0.17 25.33 17.20
CA GLU A 224 1.61 25.47 17.49
C GLU A 224 2.21 26.79 16.97
N VAL A 225 1.39 27.70 16.42
CA VAL A 225 1.90 28.92 15.75
C VAL A 225 2.77 29.80 16.65
N ASP A 226 2.44 29.92 17.93
CA ASP A 226 3.21 30.72 18.88
C ASP A 226 4.55 30.06 19.26
N GLU A 227 4.62 28.73 19.19
CA GLU A 227 5.87 27.98 19.36
C GLU A 227 6.75 28.12 18.12
N LEU A 228 6.17 27.97 16.92
CA LEU A 228 6.85 28.20 15.65
C LEU A 228 7.41 29.62 15.56
N ARG A 229 6.64 30.61 16.02
CA ARG A 229 7.10 32.01 16.12
C ARG A 229 8.30 32.15 17.05
N ARG A 230 8.21 31.62 18.28
CA ARG A 230 9.31 31.69 19.26
C ARG A 230 10.57 30.98 18.78
N ALA A 231 10.43 29.94 17.97
CA ALA A 231 11.54 29.21 17.36
C ALA A 231 12.13 29.91 16.12
N GLY A 232 11.58 31.04 15.67
CA GLY A 232 12.00 31.74 14.46
C GLY A 232 11.70 30.98 13.17
N LEU A 233 10.79 30.01 13.20
CA LEU A 233 10.44 29.18 12.03
C LEU A 233 9.43 29.86 11.10
N LEU A 234 8.84 30.98 11.53
CA LEU A 234 7.93 31.80 10.70
C LEU A 234 8.67 32.92 9.95
N GLU A 235 9.95 33.17 10.27
CA GLU A 235 10.77 34.16 9.58
C GLU A 235 11.13 33.66 8.18
N ASP A 236 10.81 34.46 7.15
CA ASP A 236 10.98 34.11 5.73
C ASP A 236 10.38 32.74 5.36
N ALA A 237 9.23 32.42 5.95
CA ALA A 237 8.56 31.15 5.75
C ALA A 237 7.48 31.22 4.64
N ALA A 238 7.27 30.07 3.99
CA ALA A 238 6.21 29.87 3.04
C ALA A 238 5.24 28.79 3.53
N TYR A 239 3.99 28.88 3.11
CA TYR A 239 2.94 27.91 3.42
C TYR A 239 2.33 27.39 2.11
N MET A 240 2.10 26.08 2.04
CA MET A 240 1.57 25.39 0.87
C MET A 240 0.37 24.53 1.25
N THR A 241 -0.78 24.75 0.61
CA THR A 241 -1.96 23.88 0.69
C THR A 241 -1.94 22.83 -0.43
N LEU A 242 -2.53 21.65 -0.22
CA LEU A 242 -2.61 20.57 -1.24
C LEU A 242 -3.99 20.40 -1.90
N ASP A 243 -5.02 21.03 -1.35
CA ASP A 243 -6.43 20.92 -1.76
C ASP A 243 -6.94 22.17 -2.50
N GLY A 244 -6.06 23.13 -2.77
CA GLY A 244 -6.42 24.44 -3.31
C GLY A 244 -7.16 25.32 -2.30
N GLY A 245 -7.19 24.95 -1.02
CA GLY A 245 -7.87 25.67 0.04
C GLY A 245 -7.23 27.03 0.36
N PRO A 246 -7.93 27.92 1.08
CA PRO A 246 -7.32 29.14 1.59
C PRO A 246 -6.26 28.82 2.66
N ALA A 247 -5.30 29.73 2.85
CA ALA A 247 -4.40 29.68 4.01
C ALA A 247 -5.19 29.71 5.33
N PRO A 248 -4.65 29.14 6.43
CA PRO A 248 -5.29 29.21 7.73
C PRO A 248 -5.43 30.66 8.21
N LEU A 249 -6.62 31.02 8.69
CA LEU A 249 -6.85 32.29 9.37
C LEU A 249 -6.24 32.23 10.77
N ILE A 250 -5.17 32.99 11.02
CA ILE A 250 -4.46 33.04 12.29
C ILE A 250 -4.21 34.50 12.66
N SER A 251 -4.54 34.86 13.90
CA SER A 251 -4.31 36.22 14.40
C SER A 251 -2.82 36.56 14.40
N GLY A 252 -2.47 37.76 13.93
CA GLY A 252 -1.08 38.24 13.88
C GLY A 252 -0.25 37.72 12.70
N LEU A 253 -0.79 36.79 11.90
CA LEU A 253 -0.15 36.35 10.65
C LEU A 253 -0.97 36.79 9.45
N ARG A 254 -0.28 37.27 8.43
CA ARG A 254 -0.85 37.56 7.12
C ARG A 254 -0.25 36.60 6.10
N PHE A 255 -1.13 35.88 5.42
CA PHE A 255 -0.75 34.99 4.32
C PHE A 255 -0.97 35.74 3.01
N ARG A 256 0.12 36.07 2.31
CA ARG A 256 0.04 36.71 1.01
C ARG A 256 0.17 35.63 -0.06
N SER A 257 -0.82 35.55 -0.95
CA SER A 257 -0.79 34.60 -2.07
C SER A 257 0.43 34.87 -2.95
N ALA A 258 1.29 33.87 -3.08
CA ALA A 258 2.48 33.90 -3.92
C ALA A 258 2.24 33.23 -5.29
N GLY A 259 1.37 32.22 -5.33
CA GLY A 259 1.03 31.54 -6.58
C GLY A 259 0.06 30.38 -6.38
N THR A 260 -0.40 29.83 -7.49
CA THR A 260 -1.18 28.60 -7.53
C THR A 260 -0.61 27.67 -8.59
N SER A 261 -0.70 26.37 -8.37
CA SER A 261 -0.25 25.37 -9.34
C SER A 261 -1.14 24.14 -9.27
N GLU A 262 -1.44 23.54 -10.40
CA GLU A 262 -2.25 22.32 -10.46
C GLU A 262 -1.43 21.19 -11.07
N VAL A 263 -1.53 20.03 -10.45
CA VAL A 263 -0.85 18.80 -10.85
C VAL A 263 -1.91 17.75 -11.10
N SER A 264 -1.97 17.29 -12.35
CA SER A 264 -2.81 16.18 -12.78
C SER A 264 -1.90 15.04 -13.19
N LEU A 265 -1.95 13.93 -12.44
CA LEU A 265 -1.11 12.77 -12.66
C LEU A 265 -1.95 11.52 -12.85
N PRO A 266 -1.58 10.63 -13.78
CA PRO A 266 -2.29 9.37 -13.95
C PRO A 266 -1.99 8.46 -12.75
N ILE A 267 -3.04 7.91 -12.15
CA ILE A 267 -2.97 6.88 -11.12
C ILE A 267 -3.85 5.69 -11.50
N LEU A 268 -3.59 4.53 -10.93
CA LEU A 268 -4.57 3.44 -10.98
C LEU A 268 -5.62 3.69 -9.91
N SER A 269 -6.89 3.57 -10.29
CA SER A 269 -8.00 3.64 -9.34
C SER A 269 -7.79 2.61 -8.23
N PRO A 270 -7.76 3.02 -6.95
CA PRO A 270 -7.71 2.10 -5.84
C PRO A 270 -9.08 1.42 -5.72
N VAL A 271 -9.28 0.34 -6.48
CA VAL A 271 -10.53 -0.42 -6.42
C VAL A 271 -10.43 -1.45 -5.31
N GLU A 272 -11.27 -1.30 -4.29
CA GLU A 272 -11.23 -2.19 -3.11
C GLU A 272 -11.84 -3.57 -3.35
N LYS A 273 -12.57 -3.76 -4.47
CA LYS A 273 -13.39 -4.94 -4.75
C LYS A 273 -12.90 -5.77 -5.94
N GLU A 274 -12.03 -5.21 -6.77
CA GLU A 274 -11.62 -5.82 -8.03
C GLU A 274 -10.17 -5.44 -8.37
N LEU A 275 -9.57 -6.15 -9.33
CA LEU A 275 -8.27 -5.78 -9.86
C LEU A 275 -8.33 -4.36 -10.46
N PRO A 276 -7.36 -3.48 -10.14
CA PRO A 276 -7.34 -2.13 -10.65
C PRO A 276 -7.16 -2.15 -12.17
N ARG A 277 -8.22 -1.76 -12.89
CA ARG A 277 -8.24 -1.68 -14.36
C ARG A 277 -8.53 -0.28 -14.87
N LYS A 278 -9.08 0.58 -14.01
CA LYS A 278 -9.47 1.94 -14.34
C LYS A 278 -8.30 2.86 -14.04
N LYS A 279 -7.96 3.67 -15.04
CA LYS A 279 -7.04 4.80 -14.86
C LYS A 279 -7.86 5.97 -14.34
N GLU A 280 -7.33 6.65 -13.35
CA GLU A 280 -7.88 7.88 -12.80
C GLU A 280 -6.82 8.98 -12.86
N THR A 281 -7.26 10.21 -12.68
CA THR A 281 -6.36 11.36 -12.60
C THR A 281 -6.33 11.82 -11.16
N LEU A 282 -5.17 11.72 -10.53
CA LEU A 282 -4.87 12.37 -9.27
C LEU A 282 -4.70 13.86 -9.55
N ASN A 283 -5.66 14.66 -9.12
CA ASN A 283 -5.58 16.11 -9.17
C ASN A 283 -5.16 16.64 -7.81
N ILE A 284 -4.09 17.41 -7.79
CA ILE A 284 -3.58 18.11 -6.60
C ILE A 284 -3.53 19.59 -6.94
N SER A 285 -4.19 20.40 -6.12
CA SER A 285 -4.26 21.85 -6.30
C SER A 285 -3.41 22.51 -5.23
N TYR A 286 -2.32 23.13 -5.64
CA TYR A 286 -1.42 23.86 -4.76
C TYR A 286 -1.82 25.33 -4.69
N ARG A 287 -1.90 25.88 -3.48
CA ARG A 287 -1.81 27.32 -3.26
C ARG A 287 -0.63 27.62 -2.36
N LEU A 288 0.13 28.63 -2.76
CA LEU A 288 1.40 29.00 -2.17
C LEU A 288 1.25 30.37 -1.55
N PHE A 289 1.73 30.53 -0.33
CA PHE A 289 1.64 31.76 0.43
C PHE A 289 2.99 32.10 1.04
N THR A 290 3.35 33.38 1.06
CA THR A 290 4.39 33.89 1.96
C THR A 290 3.74 34.25 3.29
N ILE A 291 4.41 33.92 4.39
CA ILE A 291 3.97 34.27 5.75
C ILE A 291 4.60 35.61 6.12
N GLU A 292 3.76 36.60 6.40
CA GLU A 292 4.18 37.91 6.90
C GLU A 292 3.65 38.07 8.33
N GLU A 293 4.52 38.40 9.27
CA GLU A 293 4.05 38.81 10.59
C GLU A 293 3.41 40.19 10.52
N SER A 294 2.14 40.27 10.88
CA SER A 294 1.45 41.55 10.98
C SER A 294 2.01 42.25 12.21
N GLY A 295 2.99 43.13 11.99
CA GLY A 295 3.64 43.85 13.07
C GLY A 295 2.63 44.49 14.01
N ALA A 296 2.48 43.92 15.20
CA ALA A 296 2.20 44.74 16.37
C ALA A 296 3.32 45.77 16.41
N GLY A 297 2.99 47.03 16.13
CA GLY A 297 3.92 48.05 15.65
C GLY A 297 5.30 47.94 16.27
N ARG A 298 6.32 47.72 15.42
CA ARG A 298 7.69 48.11 15.74
C ARG A 298 7.66 49.62 15.93
N THR A 299 7.35 50.06 17.14
CA THR A 299 7.70 51.38 17.64
C THR A 299 9.22 51.35 17.71
N THR A 300 9.85 51.73 16.61
CA THR A 300 11.23 52.19 16.60
C THR A 300 11.29 53.39 17.51
N SER A 301 11.47 53.16 18.81
CA SER A 301 12.01 54.15 19.72
C SER A 301 13.41 54.45 19.23
N SER A 302 13.58 55.52 18.46
CA SER A 302 14.87 56.18 18.35
C SER A 302 15.23 56.64 19.75
N ARG A 303 16.10 55.88 20.41
CA ARG A 303 16.93 56.44 21.47
C ARG A 303 18.05 57.17 20.77
N ASP A 304 17.79 58.43 20.48
CA ASP A 304 18.83 59.44 20.52
C ASP A 304 19.38 59.42 21.95
N TYR A 305 20.63 59.01 22.08
CA TYR A 305 21.46 59.39 23.22
C TYR A 305 22.53 60.31 22.65
N ASP A 306 22.37 61.59 22.99
CA ASP A 306 23.43 62.60 23.05
C ASP A 306 24.61 62.11 23.91
#